data_AF-A0A5S3VZG0-F1
#
_entry.id   AF-A0A5S3VZG0-F1
#
_cell.length_a   1.000
_cell.length_b   1.000
_cell.length_c   1.000
_cell.angle_alpha   90.00
_cell.angle_beta   90.00
_cell.angle_gamma   90.00
#
_symmetry.space_group_name_H-M   'P 1'
#
loop_
_entity.id
_entity.type
_entity.pdbx_description
1 polymer ?
#
loop_
_entity_poly.entity_id
_entity_poly.type
_entity_poly.pdbx_seq_one_letter_code
_entity_poly.pdbx_strand_id
1 'polypeptide(L)'
;MQFINQVIAQLKAEPEKLQLIKNNLAYYRAQTHLKRGFLLAIERFDWVFEATDNIDEICDQIMADDYIGNRLRRYPLLFKGVVET
;
A
#
# COMPACT_ATOMS: atom_id res chain seq x y z
N MET A 1 -4.71 14.17 2.36
CA MET A 1 -5.67 13.19 1.79
C MET A 1 -5.69 13.14 0.26
N GLN A 2 -5.22 14.18 -0.46
CA GLN A 2 -5.22 14.15 -1.94
C GLN A 2 -4.33 13.05 -2.56
N PHE A 3 -3.13 12.81 -2.04
CA PHE A 3 -2.23 11.78 -2.59
C PHE A 3 -2.82 10.37 -2.55
N ILE A 4 -3.40 9.94 -1.43
CA ILE A 4 -3.99 8.60 -1.33
C ILE A 4 -5.17 8.47 -2.29
N ASN A 5 -6.00 9.50 -2.44
CA ASN A 5 -7.10 9.44 -3.42
C ASN A 5 -6.58 9.29 -4.87
N GLN A 6 -5.46 9.93 -5.21
CA GLN A 6 -4.81 9.74 -6.51
C GLN A 6 -4.25 8.32 -6.67
N VAL A 7 -3.63 7.76 -5.62
CA VAL A 7 -3.19 6.36 -5.60
C VAL A 7 -4.36 5.42 -5.87
N ILE A 8 -5.50 5.60 -5.18
CA ILE A 8 -6.69 4.76 -5.38
C ILE A 8 -7.22 4.90 -6.81
N ALA A 9 -7.32 6.11 -7.33
CA ALA A 9 -7.77 6.33 -8.70
C ALA A 9 -6.86 5.63 -9.72
N GLN A 10 -5.54 5.72 -9.54
CA GLN A 10 -4.55 5.07 -10.40
C GLN A 10 -4.59 3.54 -10.30
N LEU A 11 -4.73 2.99 -9.10
CA LEU A 11 -4.86 1.54 -8.91
C LEU A 11 -6.13 0.97 -9.54
N LYS A 12 -7.25 1.69 -9.48
CA LYS A 12 -8.50 1.27 -10.14
C LYS A 12 -8.43 1.39 -11.67
N ALA A 13 -7.72 2.40 -12.18
CA ALA A 13 -7.53 2.59 -13.62
C ALA A 13 -6.53 1.58 -14.22
N GLU A 14 -5.47 1.27 -13.48
CA GLU A 14 -4.36 0.41 -13.91
C GLU A 14 -3.99 -0.57 -12.77
N PRO A 15 -4.76 -1.67 -12.60
CA PRO A 15 -4.55 -2.63 -11.51
C PRO A 15 -3.15 -3.26 -11.47
N GLU A 16 -2.44 -3.32 -12.59
CA GLU A 16 -1.05 -3.76 -12.68
C GLU A 16 -0.09 -2.91 -11.84
N LYS A 17 -0.43 -1.64 -11.55
CA LYS A 17 0.34 -0.78 -10.65
C LYS A 17 0.37 -1.30 -9.22
N LEU A 18 -0.51 -2.23 -8.85
CA LEU A 18 -0.42 -2.97 -7.59
C LEU A 18 0.93 -3.70 -7.45
N GLN A 19 1.54 -4.13 -8.55
CA GLN A 19 2.86 -4.75 -8.53
C GLN A 19 3.95 -3.78 -8.04
N LEU A 20 3.79 -2.47 -8.27
CA LEU A 20 4.72 -1.46 -7.74
C LEU A 20 4.68 -1.43 -6.22
N ILE A 21 3.49 -1.54 -5.62
CA ILE A 21 3.34 -1.63 -4.16
C ILE A 21 4.03 -2.90 -3.65
N LYS A 22 3.77 -4.06 -4.26
CA LYS A 22 4.43 -5.33 -3.87
C LYS A 22 5.95 -5.23 -3.98
N ASN A 23 6.48 -4.61 -5.03
CA ASN A 23 7.91 -4.38 -5.21
C ASN A 23 8.48 -3.43 -4.14
N ASN A 24 7.77 -2.36 -3.79
CA ASN A 24 8.16 -1.45 -2.71
C ASN A 24 8.23 -2.18 -1.37
N LEU A 25 7.23 -3.02 -1.04
CA LEU A 25 7.22 -3.82 0.18
C LEU A 25 8.46 -4.72 0.26
N ALA A 26 8.76 -5.47 -0.81
CA ALA A 26 9.94 -6.32 -0.89
C ALA A 26 11.24 -5.52 -0.73
N TYR A 27 11.35 -4.38 -1.44
CA TYR A 27 12.51 -3.49 -1.37
C TYR A 27 12.76 -2.97 0.05
N TYR A 28 11.72 -2.46 0.72
CA TYR A 28 11.87 -1.92 2.07
C TYR A 28 12.09 -3.01 3.12
N ARG A 29 11.46 -4.18 2.97
CA ARG A 29 11.67 -5.33 3.86
C ARG A 29 13.12 -5.82 3.88
N ALA A 30 13.83 -5.69 2.76
CA ALA A 30 15.24 -6.09 2.65
C ALA A 30 16.23 -5.13 3.35
N GLN A 31 15.78 -3.98 3.86
CA GLN A 31 16.67 -2.99 4.48
C GLN A 31 17.02 -3.36 5.93
N THR A 32 18.31 -3.35 6.27
CA THR A 32 18.85 -3.74 7.59
C THR A 32 18.31 -2.90 8.76
N HIS A 33 18.01 -1.62 8.54
CA HIS A 33 17.63 -0.68 9.61
C HIS A 33 16.23 -0.07 9.42
N LEU A 34 15.27 -0.89 8.98
CA LEU A 34 13.90 -0.43 8.83
C LEU A 34 13.24 -0.19 10.20
N LYS A 35 12.63 0.98 10.39
CA LYS A 35 11.91 1.30 11.63
C LYS A 35 10.78 0.28 11.85
N ARG A 36 10.63 -0.24 13.07
CA ARG A 36 9.58 -1.21 13.45
C ARG A 36 8.19 -0.82 12.96
N GLY A 37 7.86 0.47 13.02
CA GLY A 37 6.58 0.95 12.55
C GLY A 37 6.35 0.79 11.04
N PHE A 38 7.39 0.95 10.24
CA PHE A 38 7.31 0.75 8.80
C PHE A 38 7.18 -0.75 8.49
N LEU A 39 7.94 -1.60 9.18
CA LEU A 39 7.82 -3.05 9.08
C LEU A 39 6.40 -3.54 9.39
N LEU A 40 5.77 -3.02 10.45
CA LEU A 40 4.38 -3.35 10.78
C LEU A 40 3.42 -2.96 9.65
N ALA A 41 3.64 -1.85 8.95
CA ALA A 41 2.79 -1.47 7.81
C ALA A 41 2.98 -2.42 6.62
N ILE A 42 4.20 -2.93 6.41
CA ILE A 42 4.48 -3.96 5.41
C ILE A 42 3.71 -5.24 5.74
N GLU A 43 3.79 -5.72 6.99
CA GLU A 43 3.06 -6.91 7.45
C GLU A 43 1.55 -6.77 7.29
N ARG A 44 0.98 -5.56 7.46
CA ARG A 44 -0.45 -5.33 7.21
C ARG A 44 -0.81 -5.41 5.73
N PHE A 45 0.07 -4.99 4.84
CA PHE A 45 -0.14 -5.21 3.42
C PHE A 45 -0.13 -6.70 3.05
N ASP A 46 0.75 -7.50 3.67
CA ASP A 46 0.78 -8.94 3.44
C ASP A 46 -0.59 -9.56 3.77
N TRP A 47 -1.20 -9.19 4.90
CA TRP A 47 -2.52 -9.71 5.27
C TRP A 47 -3.64 -9.29 4.31
N VAL A 48 -3.58 -8.06 3.78
CA VAL A 48 -4.55 -7.61 2.76
C VAL A 48 -4.41 -8.45 1.49
N PHE A 49 -3.18 -8.71 1.04
CA PHE A 49 -2.92 -9.49 -0.18
C PHE A 49 -3.15 -10.99 -0.01
N GLU A 50 -3.04 -11.52 1.20
CA GLU A 50 -3.43 -12.90 1.52
C GLU A 50 -4.96 -13.07 1.54
N ALA A 51 -5.69 -12.04 1.95
CA ALA A 51 -7.15 -12.09 2.04
C ALA A 51 -7.83 -11.96 0.67
N THR A 52 -7.24 -11.20 -0.26
CA THR A 52 -7.87 -10.90 -1.55
C THR A 52 -6.86 -10.46 -2.60
N ASP A 53 -7.15 -10.79 -3.86
CA ASP A 53 -6.49 -10.26 -5.05
C ASP A 53 -7.36 -9.24 -5.81
N ASN A 54 -8.58 -8.97 -5.33
CA ASN A 54 -9.50 -8.03 -5.94
C ASN A 54 -9.06 -6.59 -5.69
N ILE A 55 -8.85 -5.83 -6.78
CA ILE A 55 -8.35 -4.46 -6.71
C ILE A 55 -9.28 -3.50 -5.95
N ASP A 56 -10.60 -3.68 -6.04
CA ASP A 56 -11.57 -2.84 -5.35
C ASP A 56 -11.52 -3.10 -3.84
N GLU A 57 -11.48 -4.37 -3.43
CA GLU A 57 -11.37 -4.73 -2.01
C GLU A 57 -10.06 -4.24 -1.40
N ILE A 58 -8.94 -4.35 -2.13
CA ILE A 58 -7.65 -3.81 -1.71
C ILE A 58 -7.72 -2.29 -1.56
N CYS A 59 -8.34 -1.58 -2.51
CA CYS A 59 -8.53 -0.13 -2.42
C CYS A 59 -9.39 0.27 -1.22
N ASP A 60 -10.44 -0.50 -0.94
CA ASP A 60 -11.32 -0.28 0.20
C ASP A 60 -10.57 -0.51 1.52
N GLN A 61 -9.72 -1.54 1.62
CA GLN A 61 -8.84 -1.76 2.78
C GLN A 61 -7.83 -0.61 2.97
N ILE A 62 -7.26 -0.08 1.88
CA ILE A 62 -6.36 1.10 1.95
C ILE A 62 -7.13 2.35 2.42
N MET A 63 -8.42 2.47 2.12
CA MET A 63 -9.28 3.60 2.47
C MET A 63 -10.06 3.44 3.77
N ALA A 64 -10.10 2.24 4.35
CA ALA A 64 -10.85 1.93 5.57
C ALA A 64 -10.49 2.89 6.71
N ASP A 65 -11.50 3.40 7.42
CA ASP A 65 -11.28 4.23 8.61
C ASP A 65 -11.10 3.38 9.87
N ASP A 66 -10.17 2.44 9.79
CA ASP A 66 -9.83 1.50 10.85
C ASP A 66 -8.33 1.55 11.16
N TYR A 67 -7.88 0.67 12.05
CA TYR A 67 -6.46 0.60 12.39
C TYR A 67 -5.57 0.26 11.18
N ILE A 68 -6.02 -0.62 10.29
CA ILE A 68 -5.24 -1.10 9.15
C ILE A 68 -5.11 0.02 8.12
N GLY A 69 -6.21 0.56 7.62
CA GLY A 69 -6.20 1.64 6.63
C GLY A 69 -5.43 2.86 7.14
N ASN A 70 -5.64 3.27 8.40
CA ASN A 70 -4.88 4.37 9.00
C ASN A 70 -3.37 4.08 9.12
N ARG A 71 -2.99 2.81 9.31
CA ARG A 71 -1.60 2.37 9.28
C ARG A 71 -1.01 2.49 7.89
N LEU A 72 -1.68 1.94 6.87
CA LEU A 72 -1.17 1.89 5.49
C LEU A 72 -0.97 3.31 4.95
N ARG A 73 -1.97 4.19 5.11
CA ARG A 73 -1.93 5.58 4.63
C ARG A 73 -0.84 6.45 5.29
N ARG A 74 -0.31 6.03 6.45
CA ARG A 74 0.77 6.75 7.16
C ARG A 74 2.14 6.62 6.47
N TYR A 75 2.31 5.65 5.57
CA TYR A 75 3.58 5.35 4.91
C TYR A 75 3.49 5.55 3.39
N PRO A 76 3.48 6.81 2.91
CA PRO A 76 3.32 7.12 1.48
C PRO A 76 4.40 6.49 0.58
N LEU A 77 5.59 6.22 1.12
CA LEU A 77 6.68 5.54 0.41
C LEU A 77 6.30 4.12 -0.10
N LEU A 78 5.32 3.47 0.54
CA LEU A 78 4.82 2.17 0.07
C LEU A 78 4.11 2.27 -1.29
N PHE A 79 3.61 3.45 -1.63
CA PHE A 79 2.88 3.74 -2.88
C PHE A 79 3.77 4.44 -3.92
N LYS A 80 5.10 4.46 -3.72
CA LYS A 80 6.03 5.11 -4.63
C LYS A 80 5.88 4.55 -6.05
N GLY A 81 5.73 5.45 -7.03
CA GLY A 81 5.59 5.11 -8.44
C GLY A 81 4.16 4.82 -8.92
N VAL A 82 3.17 4.74 -8.02
CA VAL A 82 1.77 4.51 -8.41
C VAL A 82 1.15 5.75 -9.06
N VAL A 83 1.45 6.92 -8.51
CA VAL A 83 1.07 8.21 -9.11
C VAL A 83 2.26 8.73 -9.87
N GLU A 84 2.09 9.01 -11.16
CA GLU A 84 3.08 9.72 -11.97
C GLU A 84 3.18 11.18 -11.48
N THR A 85 4.39 11.63 -11.20
CA THR A 85 4.71 13.06 -11.01
C THR A 85 4.85 13.78 -12.33
#